data_AF-A0A8C1CPH3-F1
#
_entry.id   AF-A0A8C1CPH3-F1
#
_cell.length_a   1.000
_cell.length_b   1.000
_cell.length_c   1.000
_cell.angle_alpha   90.00
_cell.angle_beta   90.00
_cell.angle_gamma   90.00
#
_symmetry.space_group_name_H-M   'P 1'
#
loop_
_entity.id
_entity.type
_entity.pdbx_description
1 polymer ?
#
loop_
_entity_poly.entity_id
_entity_poly.type
_entity_poly.pdbx_seq_one_letter_code
_entity_poly.pdbx_strand_id
1 'polypeptide(L)'
;LSPLCRTSTSNAAKSRAVKIIKDSIHPSNHLFTLLPSESSNHYQLLSDSSRGAGGNYTVSSAAVKHTGVYVCRAERGNPAYNTTYSNTQPVWVTGVSPLVSLIISPSRTQHFTFVSLSLSCEDQSNSDRWRVRRYTESEHLEDCSSSVWGSQTGSTCTISSTIT
;
A
#
# COMPACT_ATOMS: atom_id res chain seq x y z
N LEU A 1 -8.02 -13.18 -31.93
CA LEU A 1 -8.28 -13.50 -30.52
C LEU A 1 -7.25 -12.78 -29.66
N SER A 2 -7.68 -11.95 -28.71
CA SER A 2 -6.83 -11.34 -27.69
C SER A 2 -6.69 -12.29 -26.49
N PRO A 3 -5.54 -12.32 -25.80
CA PRO A 3 -5.40 -13.09 -24.56
C PRO A 3 -6.25 -12.47 -23.44
N LEU A 4 -6.69 -13.30 -22.49
CA LEU A 4 -7.42 -12.86 -21.31
C LEU A 4 -6.48 -12.82 -20.10
N CYS A 5 -6.53 -11.73 -19.34
CA CYS A 5 -5.81 -11.60 -18.08
C CYS A 5 -6.74 -11.22 -16.95
N ARG A 6 -6.58 -11.90 -15.82
CA ARG A 6 -7.34 -11.70 -14.59
C ARG A 6 -6.38 -11.50 -13.43
N THR A 7 -6.75 -10.68 -12.46
CA THR A 7 -6.00 -10.57 -11.20
C THR A 7 -6.78 -11.20 -10.05
N SER A 8 -6.06 -11.87 -9.16
CA SER A 8 -6.55 -12.33 -7.87
C SER A 8 -5.61 -11.83 -6.77
N THR A 9 -6.18 -11.27 -5.70
CA THR A 9 -5.45 -10.80 -4.53
C THR A 9 -5.72 -11.76 -3.37
N SER A 10 -4.66 -12.35 -2.78
CA SER A 10 -4.80 -13.18 -1.58
C SER A 10 -4.45 -12.38 -0.33
N ASN A 11 -5.44 -12.17 0.55
CA ASN A 11 -5.29 -11.49 1.84
C ASN A 11 -4.72 -12.43 2.93
N ALA A 12 -3.58 -13.09 2.67
CA ALA A 12 -2.92 -13.87 3.71
C ALA A 12 -2.16 -12.91 4.66
N ALA A 13 -2.46 -13.01 5.96
CA ALA A 13 -2.22 -12.01 7.02
C ALA A 13 -0.75 -11.63 7.35
N LYS A 14 0.22 -11.84 6.46
CA LYS A 14 1.60 -11.39 6.69
C LYS A 14 2.37 -10.97 5.45
N SER A 15 1.79 -11.12 4.26
CA SER A 15 2.33 -10.62 3.00
C SER A 15 1.21 -10.62 1.97
N ARG A 16 0.76 -9.44 1.52
CA ARG A 16 -0.18 -9.38 0.39
C ARG A 16 0.58 -9.87 -0.85
N ALA A 17 0.13 -10.97 -1.44
CA ALA A 17 0.59 -11.42 -2.75
C ALA A 17 -0.46 -11.04 -3.79
N VAL A 18 -0.01 -10.48 -4.91
CA VAL A 18 -0.88 -10.24 -6.08
C VAL A 18 -0.56 -11.33 -7.10
N LYS A 19 -1.60 -12.04 -7.52
CA LYS A 19 -1.52 -13.06 -8.55
C LYS A 19 -2.17 -12.54 -9.83
N ILE A 20 -1.40 -12.43 -10.90
CA ILE A 20 -1.91 -12.18 -12.25
C ILE A 20 -2.06 -13.53 -12.92
N ILE A 21 -3.31 -13.94 -13.12
CA ILE A 21 -3.72 -15.18 -13.76
C ILE A 21 -3.76 -14.97 -15.27
N LYS A 22 -3.14 -15.90 -15.98
CA LYS A 22 -3.06 -15.93 -17.44
C LYS A 22 -3.97 -17.04 -17.98
N ASP A 23 -4.98 -16.67 -18.77
CA ASP A 23 -5.85 -17.64 -19.43
C ASP A 23 -5.49 -17.72 -20.92
N SER A 24 -4.97 -18.87 -21.38
CA SER A 24 -4.72 -19.15 -22.81
C SER A 24 -5.37 -20.46 -23.22
N ILE A 25 -6.12 -20.42 -24.33
CA ILE A 25 -6.87 -21.55 -24.89
C ILE A 25 -5.99 -22.42 -25.82
N HIS A 26 -4.74 -22.02 -26.11
CA HIS A 26 -3.88 -22.73 -27.06
C HIS A 26 -2.50 -23.11 -26.46
N PRO A 27 -2.07 -24.39 -26.58
CA PRO A 27 -0.89 -24.92 -25.90
C PRO A 27 0.47 -24.51 -26.50
N SER A 28 0.50 -23.85 -27.66
CA SER A 28 1.76 -23.57 -28.40
C SER A 28 2.21 -22.10 -28.38
N ASN A 29 1.73 -21.27 -27.45
CA ASN A 29 1.99 -19.81 -27.44
C ASN A 29 2.70 -19.37 -26.13
N HIS A 30 3.71 -18.50 -26.25
CA HIS A 30 4.30 -17.78 -25.11
C HIS A 30 3.45 -16.54 -24.78
N LEU A 31 3.09 -16.34 -23.50
CA LEU A 31 2.24 -15.21 -23.06
C LEU A 31 2.98 -14.33 -22.06
N PHE A 32 3.11 -13.05 -22.40
CA PHE A 32 3.81 -12.03 -21.62
C PHE A 32 2.84 -11.19 -20.80
N THR A 33 3.32 -10.68 -19.66
CA THR A 33 2.62 -9.69 -18.83
C THR A 33 3.44 -8.41 -18.81
N LEU A 34 2.80 -7.29 -19.13
CA LEU A 34 3.42 -5.98 -19.28
C LEU A 34 2.81 -4.95 -18.33
N LEU A 35 3.60 -3.93 -18.03
CA LEU A 35 3.24 -2.75 -17.25
C LEU A 35 3.28 -1.49 -18.13
N PRO A 36 2.45 -0.47 -17.91
CA PRO A 36 2.61 0.85 -18.50
C PRO A 36 3.96 1.44 -18.14
N SER A 37 4.61 2.03 -19.13
CA SER A 37 5.73 2.95 -18.98
C SER A 37 5.21 4.34 -18.61
N GLU A 38 6.03 5.15 -17.93
CA GLU A 38 5.73 6.55 -17.64
C GLU A 38 5.53 7.40 -18.92
N SER A 39 6.12 6.99 -20.03
CA SER A 39 5.94 7.62 -21.33
C SER A 39 4.75 6.99 -22.07
N SER A 40 3.65 7.74 -22.16
CA SER A 40 2.43 7.52 -22.95
C SER A 40 2.53 6.37 -23.99
N ASN A 41 1.82 5.26 -23.70
CA ASN A 41 1.61 4.05 -24.53
C ASN A 41 2.79 3.07 -24.71
N HIS A 42 3.94 3.29 -24.10
CA HIS A 42 4.96 2.24 -24.04
C HIS A 42 4.66 1.23 -22.93
N TYR A 43 4.86 -0.05 -23.20
CA TYR A 43 4.67 -1.12 -22.22
C TYR A 43 6.01 -1.80 -21.94
N GLN A 44 6.34 -1.98 -20.67
CA GLN A 44 7.56 -2.66 -20.24
C GLN A 44 7.27 -4.12 -19.92
N LEU A 45 8.15 -5.01 -20.39
CA LEU A 45 8.10 -6.43 -20.09
C LEU A 45 8.56 -6.71 -18.67
N LEU A 46 7.75 -7.47 -17.92
CA LEU A 46 8.17 -8.02 -16.64
C LEU A 46 9.26 -9.08 -16.86
N SER A 47 10.37 -8.95 -16.12
CA SER A 47 11.62 -9.69 -16.32
C SER A 47 11.50 -11.22 -16.34
N ASP A 48 10.42 -11.79 -15.79
CA ASP A 48 10.21 -13.24 -15.67
C ASP A 48 8.87 -13.72 -16.30
N SER A 49 8.32 -12.93 -17.24
CA SER A 49 6.96 -13.18 -17.76
C SER A 49 6.86 -14.17 -18.91
N SER A 50 7.98 -14.65 -19.47
CA SER A 50 8.03 -15.62 -20.58
C SER A 50 7.76 -17.06 -20.14
N ARG A 51 6.70 -17.30 -19.36
CA ARG A 51 6.25 -18.64 -18.99
C ARG A 51 5.34 -19.18 -20.11
N GLY A 52 5.53 -20.43 -20.51
CA GLY A 52 4.73 -21.10 -21.54
C GLY A 52 3.22 -21.08 -21.26
N ALA A 53 2.43 -21.65 -22.17
CA ALA A 53 0.97 -21.63 -22.10
C ALA A 53 0.43 -22.05 -20.71
N GLY A 54 -0.44 -21.23 -20.10
CA GLY A 54 -1.16 -21.56 -18.86
C GLY A 54 -0.47 -21.23 -17.53
N GLY A 55 0.54 -20.34 -17.51
CA GLY A 55 1.28 -20.01 -16.27
C GLY A 55 0.74 -18.81 -15.48
N ASN A 56 0.66 -18.91 -14.15
CA ASN A 56 0.36 -17.75 -13.29
C ASN A 56 1.64 -16.93 -13.01
N TYR A 57 1.52 -15.60 -13.03
CA TYR A 57 2.57 -14.71 -12.53
C TYR A 57 2.19 -14.25 -11.11
N THR A 58 2.98 -14.66 -10.13
CA THR A 58 2.77 -14.29 -8.72
C THR A 58 3.86 -13.31 -8.30
N VAL A 59 3.44 -12.14 -7.82
CA VAL A 59 4.34 -11.20 -7.15
C VAL A 59 4.46 -11.64 -5.69
N SER A 60 5.54 -12.35 -5.37
CA SER A 60 5.77 -13.00 -4.06
C SER A 60 5.92 -12.00 -2.90
N SER A 61 6.44 -10.80 -3.20
CA SER A 61 6.52 -9.67 -2.26
C SER A 61 5.89 -8.45 -2.92
N ALA A 62 4.59 -8.26 -2.71
CA ALA A 62 3.94 -7.06 -3.21
C ALA A 62 4.35 -5.87 -2.35
N ALA A 63 4.92 -4.85 -2.98
CA ALA A 63 5.24 -3.56 -2.38
C ALA A 63 4.37 -2.50 -3.06
N VAL A 64 4.18 -1.35 -2.42
CA VAL A 64 3.35 -0.25 -2.96
C VAL A 64 3.78 0.12 -4.39
N LYS A 65 5.07 0.05 -4.70
CA LYS A 65 5.65 0.24 -6.05
C LYS A 65 5.15 -0.72 -7.14
N HIS A 66 4.53 -1.83 -6.77
CA HIS A 66 3.91 -2.78 -7.70
C HIS A 66 2.43 -2.45 -7.97
N THR A 67 1.91 -1.33 -7.44
CA THR A 67 0.61 -0.77 -7.81
C THR A 67 0.69 -0.22 -9.23
N GLY A 68 -0.27 -0.58 -10.08
CA GLY A 68 -0.26 -0.15 -11.46
C GLY A 68 -1.30 -0.87 -12.30
N VAL A 69 -1.32 -0.56 -13.59
CA VAL A 69 -2.15 -1.25 -14.58
C VAL A 69 -1.31 -2.34 -15.24
N TYR A 70 -1.91 -3.47 -15.58
CA TYR A 70 -1.21 -4.57 -16.25
C TYR A 70 -1.97 -4.97 -17.52
N VAL A 71 -1.24 -5.40 -18.54
CA VAL A 71 -1.80 -5.96 -19.78
C VAL A 71 -1.05 -7.23 -20.17
N CYS A 72 -1.65 -8.04 -21.02
CA CYS A 72 -1.06 -9.28 -21.50
C CYS A 72 -0.98 -9.32 -23.02
N ARG A 73 0.06 -9.96 -23.53
CA ARG A 73 0.33 -10.09 -24.97
C ARG A 73 0.90 -11.47 -25.26
N ALA A 74 0.39 -12.16 -26.27
CA ALA A 74 0.88 -13.47 -26.65
C ALA A 74 1.71 -13.41 -27.93
N GLU A 75 2.62 -14.35 -28.09
CA GLU A 75 3.31 -14.65 -29.34
C GLU A 75 2.72 -15.92 -29.96
N ARG A 76 2.48 -15.90 -31.28
CA ARG A 76 1.80 -16.96 -32.03
C ARG A 76 2.51 -17.23 -33.35
N GLY A 77 2.43 -18.49 -33.81
CA GLY A 77 2.79 -18.88 -35.18
C GLY A 77 4.27 -19.22 -35.36
N ASN A 78 4.61 -19.64 -36.57
CA ASN A 78 5.98 -19.86 -37.04
C ASN A 78 6.08 -19.34 -38.49
N PRO A 79 6.65 -18.15 -38.75
CA PRO A 79 7.40 -17.30 -37.83
C PRO A 79 6.51 -16.64 -36.76
N ALA A 80 7.14 -16.31 -35.64
CA ALA A 80 6.45 -15.84 -34.45
C ALA A 80 6.00 -14.37 -34.61
N TYR A 81 4.70 -14.12 -34.42
CA TYR A 81 4.11 -12.79 -34.46
C TYR A 81 3.29 -12.53 -33.20
N ASN A 82 3.22 -11.27 -32.80
CA ASN A 82 2.57 -10.88 -31.57
C ASN A 82 1.06 -10.64 -31.76
N THR A 83 0.26 -11.02 -30.76
CA THR A 83 -1.16 -10.69 -30.70
C THR A 83 -1.38 -9.24 -30.25
N THR A 84 -2.62 -8.78 -30.40
CA THR A 84 -3.14 -7.57 -29.75
C THR A 84 -3.07 -7.73 -28.22
N TYR A 85 -2.96 -6.59 -27.54
CA TYR A 85 -3.01 -6.52 -26.08
C TYR A 85 -4.38 -6.96 -25.53
N SER A 86 -4.38 -7.50 -24.31
CA SER A 86 -5.59 -7.77 -23.53
C SER A 86 -6.25 -6.49 -23.05
N ASN A 87 -7.40 -6.63 -22.37
CA ASN A 87 -7.92 -5.57 -21.52
C ASN A 87 -6.90 -5.19 -20.44
N THR A 88 -6.97 -3.94 -19.99
CA THR A 88 -6.21 -3.44 -18.84
C THR A 88 -6.73 -4.06 -17.55
N GLN A 89 -5.81 -4.40 -16.65
CA GLN A 89 -6.12 -4.97 -15.36
C GLN A 89 -5.44 -4.14 -14.26
N PRO A 90 -6.20 -3.35 -13.48
CA PRO A 90 -5.64 -2.57 -12.38
C PRO A 90 -5.29 -3.46 -11.19
N VAL A 91 -4.15 -3.18 -10.57
CA VAL A 91 -3.64 -3.83 -9.36
C VAL A 91 -3.33 -2.75 -8.33
N TRP A 92 -3.90 -2.92 -7.13
CA TRP A 92 -3.71 -2.01 -6.01
C TRP A 92 -3.00 -2.75 -4.86
N VAL A 93 -1.80 -2.29 -4.51
CA VAL A 93 -1.07 -2.79 -3.35
C VAL A 93 -1.07 -1.71 -2.28
N THR A 94 -1.82 -1.93 -1.20
CA THR A 94 -1.77 -1.05 -0.03
C THR A 94 -0.60 -1.44 0.86
N GLY A 95 0.11 -0.43 1.38
CA GLY A 95 1.11 -0.65 2.43
C GLY A 95 0.42 -1.18 3.69
N VAL A 96 1.16 -1.98 4.46
CA VAL A 96 0.76 -2.29 5.84
C VAL A 96 1.21 -1.07 6.65
N SER A 97 0.28 -0.22 7.05
CA SER A 97 0.60 0.81 8.04
C SER A 97 0.98 0.10 9.34
N PRO A 98 2.09 0.45 10.00
CA PRO A 98 2.40 -0.10 11.32
C PRO A 98 1.23 0.20 12.26
N LEU A 99 0.88 -0.76 13.12
CA LEU A 99 -0.18 -0.59 14.09
C LEU A 99 0.34 0.35 15.19
N VAL A 100 -0.01 1.63 15.09
CA VAL A 100 0.31 2.63 16.10
C VAL A 100 -0.79 2.65 17.15
N SER A 101 -0.41 2.55 18.42
CA SER A 101 -1.33 2.67 19.55
C SER A 101 -1.12 4.03 20.23
N LEU A 102 -2.23 4.73 20.49
CA LEU A 102 -2.22 5.93 21.33
C LEU A 102 -2.47 5.51 22.78
N ILE A 103 -1.53 5.81 23.64
CA ILE A 103 -1.60 5.54 25.08
C ILE A 103 -1.86 6.86 25.79
N ILE A 104 -2.83 6.84 26.71
CA ILE A 104 -3.25 8.01 27.50
C ILE A 104 -2.93 7.72 28.96
N SER A 105 -2.19 8.61 29.63
CA SER A 105 -1.87 8.47 31.05
C SER A 105 -2.12 9.78 31.81
N PRO A 106 -2.99 9.78 32.86
CA PRO A 106 -3.71 8.61 33.38
C PRO A 106 -4.87 8.20 32.46
N SER A 107 -5.04 6.90 32.21
CA SER A 107 -6.13 6.37 31.37
C SER A 107 -7.46 6.43 32.13
N ARG A 108 -8.20 7.53 31.97
CA ARG A 108 -9.50 7.78 32.62
C ARG A 108 -10.50 8.29 31.60
N THR A 109 -11.78 8.01 31.82
CA THR A 109 -12.87 8.43 30.92
C THR A 109 -13.17 9.93 31.02
N GLN A 110 -12.83 10.55 32.14
CA GLN A 110 -13.02 11.97 32.40
C GLN A 110 -11.70 12.57 32.87
N HIS A 111 -11.33 13.70 32.26
CA HIS A 111 -10.20 14.51 32.66
C HIS A 111 -10.72 15.83 33.21
N PHE A 112 -10.12 16.28 34.31
CA PHE A 112 -10.47 17.54 34.94
C PHE A 112 -9.61 18.66 34.38
N THR A 113 -10.17 19.87 34.31
CA THR A 113 -9.39 21.07 34.00
C THR A 113 -8.28 21.24 35.04
N PHE A 114 -7.14 21.80 34.61
CA PHE A 114 -5.93 21.98 35.43
C PHE A 114 -5.24 20.70 35.92
N VAL A 115 -5.66 19.52 35.46
CA VAL A 115 -4.93 18.26 35.69
C VAL A 115 -4.14 17.90 34.44
N SER A 116 -2.85 17.61 34.63
CA SER A 116 -2.01 17.20 33.53
C SER A 116 -2.32 15.78 33.07
N LEU A 117 -2.16 15.54 31.77
CA LEU A 117 -2.21 14.22 31.18
C LEU A 117 -1.11 14.07 30.14
N SER A 118 -0.76 12.84 29.81
CA SER A 118 0.24 12.50 28.80
C SER A 118 -0.37 11.62 27.72
N LEU A 119 0.02 11.88 26.48
CA LEU A 119 -0.35 11.15 25.29
C LEU A 119 0.93 10.62 24.65
N SER A 120 1.06 9.32 24.47
CA SER A 120 2.23 8.73 23.81
C SER A 120 1.81 7.82 22.68
N CYS A 121 2.48 7.97 21.53
CA CYS A 121 2.30 7.06 20.40
C CYS A 121 3.37 5.96 20.49
N GLU A 122 2.93 4.72 20.70
CA GLU A 122 3.83 3.56 20.68
C GLU A 122 3.60 2.74 19.41
N ASP A 123 4.72 2.38 18.78
CA ASP A 123 4.80 1.43 17.68
C ASP A 123 5.62 0.22 18.18
N GLN A 124 5.32 -0.98 17.66
CA GLN A 124 6.15 -2.17 17.87
C GLN A 124 7.59 -2.01 17.34
N SER A 125 7.84 -1.02 16.47
CA SER A 125 9.19 -0.67 16.01
C SER A 125 9.62 0.74 16.42
N ASN A 126 10.22 0.87 17.61
CA ASN A 126 11.11 1.96 18.05
C ASN A 126 10.92 3.30 17.33
N SER A 127 10.10 4.20 17.89
CA SER A 127 9.90 5.51 17.26
C SER A 127 9.86 6.65 18.27
N ASP A 128 11.03 7.23 18.48
CA ASP A 128 11.21 8.60 18.99
C ASP A 128 10.75 9.66 17.96
N ARG A 129 10.12 9.26 16.84
CA ARG A 129 9.79 10.13 15.71
C ARG A 129 8.29 10.42 15.55
N TRP A 130 7.42 9.84 16.37
CA TRP A 130 6.00 10.16 16.34
C TRP A 130 5.73 11.54 16.93
N ARG A 131 4.82 12.29 16.30
CA ARG A 131 4.35 13.59 16.81
C ARG A 131 2.87 13.48 17.13
N VAL A 132 2.50 13.93 18.33
CA VAL A 132 1.10 14.03 18.74
C VAL A 132 0.55 15.36 18.23
N ARG A 133 -0.60 15.29 17.55
CA ARG A 133 -1.33 16.45 17.05
C ARG A 133 -2.78 16.38 17.48
N ARG A 134 -3.43 17.54 17.59
CA ARG A 134 -4.83 17.65 18.00
C ARG A 134 -5.59 18.58 17.06
N TYR A 135 -6.85 18.27 16.83
CA TYR A 135 -7.82 19.20 16.23
C TYR A 135 -8.49 20.02 17.33
N THR A 136 -8.45 21.34 17.21
CA THR A 136 -9.23 22.24 18.07
C THR A 136 -10.71 22.23 17.67
N GLU A 137 -11.57 22.85 18.49
CA GLU A 137 -12.99 23.06 18.12
C GLU A 137 -13.15 23.88 16.82
N SER A 138 -12.17 24.74 16.52
CA SER A 138 -12.07 25.47 15.26
C SER A 138 -11.46 24.66 14.10
N GLU A 139 -11.35 23.35 14.26
CA GLU A 139 -10.73 22.39 13.32
C GLU A 139 -9.27 22.70 12.95
N HIS A 140 -8.59 23.51 13.76
CA HIS A 140 -7.19 23.81 13.53
C HIS A 140 -6.32 22.66 14.01
N LEU A 141 -5.38 22.24 13.16
CA LEU A 141 -4.43 21.19 13.50
C LEU A 141 -3.25 21.80 14.27
N GLU A 142 -3.14 21.46 15.55
CA GLU A 142 -2.07 21.93 16.41
C GLU A 142 -1.07 20.81 16.74
N ASP A 143 0.23 21.13 16.63
CA ASP A 143 1.32 20.23 17.05
C ASP A 143 1.65 20.48 18.53
N CYS A 144 1.84 19.39 19.30
CA CYS A 144 2.14 19.47 20.73
C CYS A 144 3.47 20.19 21.01
N SER A 145 4.42 20.18 20.08
CA SER A 145 5.70 20.90 20.26
C SER A 145 5.59 22.41 20.06
N SER A 146 4.58 22.88 19.34
CA SER A 146 4.48 24.29 18.92
C SER A 146 3.52 25.12 19.77
N SER A 147 2.81 24.49 20.70
CA SER A 147 1.63 25.08 21.32
C SER A 147 1.81 25.30 22.83
N VAL A 148 1.04 26.23 23.38
CA VAL A 148 1.02 26.53 24.83
C VAL A 148 0.34 25.40 25.63
N TRP A 149 -0.46 24.56 24.97
CA TRP A 149 -1.26 23.52 25.64
C TRP A 149 -0.48 22.26 26.00
N GLY A 150 0.71 22.05 25.44
CA GLY A 150 1.48 20.84 25.68
C GLY A 150 2.98 20.99 25.44
N SER A 151 3.73 19.96 25.82
CA SER A 151 5.16 19.84 25.59
C SER A 151 5.50 18.42 25.14
N GLN A 152 6.20 18.30 24.01
CA GLN A 152 6.60 17.01 23.44
C GLN A 152 7.99 16.62 23.93
N THR A 153 8.13 15.41 24.48
CA THR A 153 9.40 14.75 24.80
C THR A 153 9.42 13.37 24.14
N GLY A 154 10.24 13.18 23.10
CA GLY A 154 10.22 11.96 22.29
C GLY A 154 8.86 11.76 21.59
N SER A 155 8.26 10.59 21.75
CA SER A 155 6.91 10.28 21.27
C SER A 155 5.78 10.68 22.23
N THR A 156 6.12 11.25 23.40
CA THR A 156 5.17 11.60 24.46
C THR A 156 4.89 13.10 24.48
N CYS A 157 3.62 13.47 24.37
CA CYS A 157 3.09 14.80 24.59
C CYS A 157 2.55 14.91 26.01
N THR A 158 3.04 15.85 26.81
CA THR A 158 2.48 16.16 28.13
C THR A 158 1.66 17.43 28.04
N ILE A 159 0.39 17.34 28.40
CA ILE A 159 -0.57 18.44 28.44
C ILE A 159 -0.54 19.00 29.87
N SER A 160 -0.17 20.27 30.02
CA SER A 160 -0.03 20.92 31.32
C SER A 160 -1.36 21.47 31.86
N SER A 161 -2.26 21.90 30.99
CA SER A 161 -3.61 22.33 31.36
C SER A 161 -4.57 22.23 30.17
N THR A 162 -5.65 21.47 30.31
CA THR A 162 -6.78 21.55 29.38
C THR A 162 -7.64 22.75 29.78
N ILE A 163 -7.33 23.92 29.23
CA ILE A 163 -8.25 25.05 29.24
C ILE A 163 -9.20 24.80 28.07
N THR A 164 -10.42 24.36 28.39
CA THR A 164 -11.55 24.32 27.46
C THR A 164 -12.08 25.72 27.26
#